data_AF-A0A925Y3N2-F1
#
_entry.id   AF-A0A925Y3N2-F1
#
_cell.length_a   1.000
_cell.length_b   1.000
_cell.length_c   1.000
_cell.angle_alpha   90.00
_cell.angle_beta   90.00
_cell.angle_gamma   90.00
#
_symmetry.space_group_name_H-M   'P 1'
#
loop_
_entity.id
_entity.type
_entity.pdbx_description
1 polymer ?
#
loop_
_entity_poly.entity_id
_entity_poly.type
_entity_poly.pdbx_seq_one_letter_code
_entity_poly.pdbx_strand_id
1 'polypeptide(L)' 'KTTGKSYQMRPLNAYYRRLVHNILVGDPQIVSHSPQGDDRLKRITISVKT' A
#
# COMPACT_ATOMS: atom_id res chain seq x y z
N LYS A 1 -5.63 1.87 -11.18
CA LYS A 1 -5.89 3.19 -11.82
C LYS A 1 -7.20 3.15 -12.62
N THR A 2 -7.35 2.25 -13.59
CA THR A 2 -8.53 2.13 -14.46
C THR A 2 -9.87 1.92 -13.74
N THR A 3 -9.88 1.23 -12.60
CA THR A 3 -11.12 0.88 -11.89
C THR A 3 -11.54 1.90 -10.82
N GLY A 4 -10.67 2.84 -10.43
CA GLY A 4 -10.87 3.72 -9.26
C GLY A 4 -10.95 3.01 -7.89
N LYS A 5 -11.13 1.69 -7.85
CA LYS A 5 -11.26 0.91 -6.62
C LYS A 5 -9.93 0.73 -5.91
N SER A 6 -9.98 0.73 -4.58
CA SER A 6 -8.84 0.35 -3.75
C SER A 6 -8.54 -1.14 -3.90
N TYR A 7 -7.27 -1.49 -3.81
CA TYR A 7 -6.78 -2.86 -3.87
C TYR A 7 -6.08 -3.21 -2.56
N GLN A 8 -6.47 -4.32 -1.95
CA GLN A 8 -5.82 -4.85 -0.75
C GLN A 8 -4.88 -5.98 -1.12
N MET A 9 -3.61 -5.83 -0.73
CA MET A 9 -2.62 -6.88 -0.90
C MET A 9 -2.83 -8.02 0.11
N ARG A 10 -2.17 -9.16 -0.15
CA ARG A 10 -1.92 -10.17 0.89
C ARG A 10 -1.14 -9.55 2.06
N PRO A 11 -1.18 -10.13 3.27
CA PRO A 11 -0.35 -9.66 4.38
C PRO A 11 1.14 -9.72 4.02
N LEU A 12 1.86 -8.64 4.28
CA LEU A 12 3.30 -8.49 3.99
C LEU A 12 4.06 -8.15 5.27
N ASN A 13 5.31 -8.58 5.37
CA ASN A 13 6.24 -8.18 6.42
C ASN A 13 6.74 -6.74 6.21
N ALA A 14 7.41 -6.15 7.21
CA ALA A 14 7.86 -4.76 7.17
C ALA A 14 8.76 -4.44 5.97
N TYR A 15 9.64 -5.37 5.57
CA TYR A 15 10.53 -5.20 4.43
C TYR A 15 9.76 -5.01 3.12
N TYR A 16 8.84 -5.93 2.81
CA TYR A 16 8.04 -5.82 1.58
C TYR A 16 7.08 -4.64 1.61
N ARG A 17 6.57 -4.24 2.80
CA ARG A 17 5.76 -3.02 2.92
C ARG A 17 6.55 -1.77 2.56
N ARG A 18 7.81 -1.68 3.00
CA ARG A 18 8.71 -0.58 2.65
C ARG A 18 9.01 -0.55 1.15
N LEU A 19 9.24 -1.70 0.54
CA LEU A 19 9.48 -1.80 -0.91
C LEU A 19 8.27 -1.29 -1.71
N VAL A 20 7.06 -1.71 -1.36
CA VAL A 20 5.81 -1.24 -1.99
C VAL A 20 5.68 0.29 -1.84
N HIS A 21 5.88 0.82 -0.63
CA HIS A 21 5.81 2.26 -0.40
C HIS A 21 6.80 3.04 -1.27
N ASN A 22 8.07 2.63 -1.29
CA ASN A 22 9.11 3.31 -2.06
C ASN A 22 8.85 3.32 -3.57
N ILE A 23 8.25 2.25 -4.12
CA ILE A 23 7.89 2.19 -5.54
C ILE A 23 6.75 3.17 -5.86
N LEU A 24 5.79 3.30 -4.95
CA LEU A 24 4.54 4.03 -5.21
C LEU A 24 4.57 5.50 -4.76
N VAL A 25 5.50 5.89 -3.88
CA VAL A 25 5.54 7.24 -3.28
C VAL A 25 5.66 8.35 -4.33
N GLY A 26 6.36 8.08 -5.44
CA GLY A 26 6.57 9.05 -6.53
C GLY A 26 5.43 9.12 -7.55
N ASP A 27 4.44 8.23 -7.49
CA ASP A 27 3.36 8.23 -8.48
C ASP A 27 2.34 9.34 -8.15
N PRO A 28 2.01 10.24 -9.11
CA PRO A 28 1.13 11.36 -8.86
C PRO A 28 -0.34 10.97 -8.64
N GLN A 29 -0.74 9.73 -8.95
CA GLN A 29 -2.14 9.32 -8.97
C GLN A 29 -2.50 8.23 -7.96
N ILE A 30 -1.54 7.61 -7.29
CA ILE A 30 -1.80 6.51 -6.35
C ILE A 30 -1.09 6.71 -5.01
N VAL A 31 -1.67 6.14 -3.96
CA VAL A 31 -1.06 6.04 -2.64
C VAL A 31 -1.06 4.60 -2.19
N SER A 32 -0.12 4.27 -1.30
CA SER A 32 -0.15 3.05 -0.49
C SER A 32 -0.27 3.41 0.98
N HIS A 33 -1.14 2.71 1.70
CA HIS A 33 -1.31 2.86 3.14
C HIS A 33 -1.10 1.52 3.86
N SER A 34 -0.24 1.51 4.88
CA SER A 34 -0.08 0.39 5.80
C SER A 34 -0.83 0.69 7.11
N PRO A 35 -1.61 -0.25 7.67
CA PRO A 35 -2.27 -0.04 8.94
C PRO A 35 -1.26 0.08 10.09
N GLN A 36 -1.65 0.81 11.14
CA GLN A 36 -0.91 0.91 12.41
C GLN A 36 -0.99 -0.41 13.21
N GLY A 37 -0.27 -0.50 14.34
CA GLY A 37 -0.23 -1.69 15.22
C GLY A 37 1.06 -2.50 15.17
N ASP A 38 1.13 -3.59 15.92
CA ASP A 38 2.39 -4.33 16.15
C ASP A 38 2.49 -5.67 15.40
N ASP A 39 1.48 -5.98 14.58
CA ASP A 39 1.46 -7.20 13.79
C ASP A 39 2.67 -7.31 12.85
N ARG A 40 3.31 -8.48 12.87
CA ARG A 40 4.45 -8.80 11.98
C ARG A 40 4.05 -8.71 10.51
N LEU A 41 2.87 -9.22 10.17
CA LEU A 41 2.31 -9.21 8.81
C LEU A 41 1.10 -8.28 8.75
N LYS A 42 1.08 -7.36 7.79
CA LYS A 42 0.00 -6.37 7.62
C LYS A 42 -0.43 -6.26 6.16
N ARG A 43 -1.71 -6.00 5.93
CA ARG A 43 -2.28 -5.79 4.59
C ARG A 43 -2.16 -4.33 4.19
N ILE A 44 -1.45 -4.07 3.09
CA ILE A 44 -1.36 -2.74 2.49
C ILE A 44 -2.59 -2.50 1.61
N THR A 45 -3.14 -1.30 1.68
CA THR A 45 -4.15 -0.81 0.75
C THR A 45 -3.50 0.13 -0.26
N ILE A 46 -3.75 -0.10 -1.54
CA ILE A 46 -3.38 0.80 -2.64
C ILE A 46 -4.67 1.46 -3.15
N SER A 47 -4.68 2.77 -3.29
CA SER A 47 -5.83 3.53 -3.80
C SER A 47 -5.39 4.68 -4.70
N VAL A 48 -6.33 5.25 -5.44
CA VAL A 48 -6.10 6.51 -6.17
C VAL A 48 -5.97 7.64 -5.15
N LYS A 49 -5.10 8.62 -5.43
CA LYS A 49 -5.02 9.88 -4.67
C LYS A 49 -6.33 10.63 -4.89
N THR A 50 -7.05 10.89 -3.80
CA THR A 50 -8.18 11.83 -3.80
C THR A 50 -7.67 13.25 -3.76
#